data_AF-A0A0B1YBE5-F1
#
_entry.id   AF-A0A0B1YBE5-F1
#
_cell.length_a   1.000
_cell.length_b   1.000
_cell.length_c   1.000
_cell.angle_alpha   90.00
_cell.angle_beta   90.00
_cell.angle_gamma   90.00
#
_symmetry.space_group_name_H-M   'P 1'
#
loop_
_entity.id
_entity.type
_entity.pdbx_description
1 polymer ?
#
loop_
_entity_poly.entity_id
_entity_poly.type
_entity_poly.pdbx_seq_one_letter_code
_entity_poly.pdbx_strand_id
1 'polypeptide(L)' 'MTHPTPDTFAPQRLEAHAALFDRLSKLRTLLDMLHANGFEHFHRLEANRQAEYLWMCKEHADGAYDAMLVSDGVV' A
#
# COMPACT_ATOMS: atom_id res chain seq x y z
N MET A 1 -8.12 -2.41 42.46
CA MET A 1 -7.57 -3.17 41.34
C MET A 1 -7.86 -2.39 40.07
N THR A 2 -6.88 -1.67 39.56
CA THR A 2 -6.98 -0.98 38.27
C THR A 2 -6.77 -2.04 37.19
N HIS A 3 -7.84 -2.39 36.48
CA HIS A 3 -7.72 -3.16 35.25
C HIS A 3 -6.86 -2.37 34.26
N PRO A 4 -5.82 -2.96 33.63
CA PRO A 4 -5.16 -2.29 32.53
C PRO A 4 -6.20 -2.14 31.41
N THR A 5 -6.55 -0.91 31.09
CA THR A 5 -7.32 -0.57 29.90
C THR A 5 -6.60 -1.24 28.73
N PRO A 6 -7.29 -2.04 27.89
CA PRO A 6 -6.63 -2.61 26.72
C PRO A 6 -6.09 -1.44 25.90
N ASP A 7 -4.82 -1.52 25.49
CA ASP A 7 -4.09 -0.61 24.60
C ASP A 7 -4.77 -0.54 23.21
N THR A 8 -6.00 -0.03 23.21
CA THR A 8 -6.90 0.01 22.06
C THR A 8 -6.55 1.21 21.17
N PHE A 9 -5.68 2.10 21.66
CA PHE A 9 -5.21 3.30 21.00
C PHE A 9 -3.69 3.40 21.07
N ALA A 10 -2.98 2.42 20.50
CA ALA A 10 -1.58 2.64 20.17
C ALA A 10 -1.53 3.58 18.95
N PRO A 11 -1.10 4.86 19.09
CA PRO A 11 -1.08 5.83 17.98
C PRO A 11 -0.30 5.30 16.77
N GLN A 12 0.74 4.50 17.01
CA GLN A 12 1.50 3.80 15.98
C GLN A 12 0.64 2.87 15.10
N ARG A 13 -0.34 2.17 15.67
CA ARG A 13 -1.25 1.29 14.91
C ARG A 13 -2.22 2.07 14.04
N LEU A 14 -2.66 3.24 14.52
CA LEU A 14 -3.53 4.15 13.76
C LEU A 14 -2.76 4.81 12.61
N GLU A 15 -1.53 5.26 12.85
CA GLU A 15 -0.64 5.79 11.82
C GLU A 15 -0.32 4.73 10.76
N ALA A 16 -0.03 3.49 11.19
CA ALA A 16 0.17 2.36 10.29
C ALA A 16 -1.09 2.05 9.46
N HIS A 17 -2.28 2.14 10.05
CA HIS A 17 -3.53 1.97 9.33
C HIS A 17 -3.73 3.05 8.25
N ALA A 18 -3.42 4.31 8.56
CA ALA A 18 -3.47 5.40 7.60
C ALA A 18 -2.46 5.20 6.46
N ALA A 19 -1.23 4.76 6.78
CA ALA A 19 -0.20 4.44 5.80
C ALA A 19 -0.61 3.26 4.90
N LEU A 20 -1.21 2.22 5.47
CA LEU A 20 -1.78 1.10 4.73
C LEU A 20 -2.81 1.59 3.71
N PHE A 21 -3.77 2.40 4.14
CA PHE A 21 -4.83 2.90 3.27
C PHE A 21 -4.29 3.78 2.14
N ASP A 22 -3.32 4.66 2.42
CA ASP A 22 -2.66 5.49 1.42
C ASP A 22 -1.93 4.64 0.37
N ARG A 23 -1.15 3.65 0.80
CA ARG A 23 -0.42 2.75 -0.11
C ARG A 23 -1.35 1.91 -0.98
N LEU A 24 -2.42 1.35 -0.41
CA LEU A 24 -3.43 0.62 -1.16
C LEU A 24 -4.19 1.51 -2.17
N SER A 25 -4.49 2.76 -1.80
CA SER A 25 -5.15 3.72 -2.70
C SER A 25 -4.28 4.08 -3.90
N LYS A 26 -2.98 4.27 -3.67
CA LYS A 26 -1.99 4.52 -4.75
C LYS A 26 -1.83 3.30 -5.64
N LEU A 27 -1.67 2.11 -5.07
CA LEU A 27 -1.60 0.85 -5.83
C LEU A 27 -2.85 0.66 -6.70
N ARG A 28 -4.04 0.87 -6.12
CA ARG A 28 -5.30 0.79 -6.85
C ARG A 28 -5.33 1.75 -8.03
N THR A 29 -4.91 3.00 -7.83
CA THR A 29 -4.90 4.01 -8.92
C THR A 29 -3.98 3.58 -10.07
N LEU A 30 -2.81 3.02 -9.78
CA LEU A 30 -1.91 2.48 -10.79
C LEU A 30 -2.57 1.28 -11.52
N LEU A 31 -3.12 0.32 -10.79
CA LEU A 31 -3.78 -0.83 -11.41
C LEU A 31 -5.02 -0.44 -12.24
N ASP A 32 -5.79 0.55 -11.80
CA ASP A 32 -6.95 1.07 -12.52
C ASP A 32 -6.52 1.74 -13.84
N MET A 33 -5.38 2.44 -13.86
CA MET A 33 -4.81 2.98 -15.09
C MET A 33 -4.43 1.87 -16.08
N LEU A 34 -3.89 0.74 -15.62
CA LEU A 34 -3.65 -0.42 -16.49
C LEU A 34 -4.96 -1.03 -16.99
N HIS A 35 -5.98 -1.14 -16.14
CA HIS A 35 -7.23 -1.82 -16.46
C HIS A 35 -8.13 -1.03 -17.42
N ALA A 36 -8.23 0.29 -17.27
CA ALA A 36 -9.13 1.14 -18.07
C ALA A 36 -8.45 1.69 -19.33
N ASN A 37 -8.21 0.83 -20.34
CA ASN A 37 -7.55 1.14 -21.62
C ASN A 37 -6.06 1.53 -21.56
N GLY A 38 -5.48 1.73 -20.38
CA GLY A 38 -4.05 2.06 -20.26
C GLY A 38 -3.12 0.86 -20.41
N PHE A 39 -3.62 -0.37 -20.52
CA PHE A 39 -2.80 -1.54 -20.86
C PHE A 39 -2.11 -1.40 -22.21
N GLU A 40 -2.83 -0.95 -23.25
CA GLU A 40 -2.21 -0.68 -24.56
C GLU A 40 -1.18 0.45 -24.47
N HIS A 41 -1.46 1.48 -23.67
CA HIS A 41 -0.53 2.58 -23.46
C HIS A 41 0.74 2.09 -22.76
N PHE A 42 0.61 1.29 -21.70
CA PHE A 42 1.70 0.65 -20.99
C PHE A 42 2.54 -0.22 -21.92
N HIS A 43 1.91 -1.03 -22.78
CA HIS A 43 2.60 -1.89 -23.72
C HIS A 43 3.39 -1.09 -24.80
N ARG A 44 2.98 0.15 -25.08
CA ARG A 44 3.71 1.07 -25.99
C ARG A 44 4.85 1.82 -25.31
N LEU A 45 4.97 1.78 -23.97
CA LEU A 45 6.09 2.38 -23.26
C LEU A 45 7.39 1.60 -23.53
N GLU A 46 8.52 2.29 -23.38
CA GLU A 46 9.83 1.64 -23.36
C GLU A 46 9.95 0.67 -22.18
N ALA A 47 10.70 -0.41 -22.36
CA ALA A 47 10.87 -1.47 -21.34
C ALA A 47 11.32 -0.93 -19.97
N ASN A 48 12.17 0.10 -19.95
CA ASN A 48 12.61 0.74 -18.71
C ASN A 48 11.46 1.41 -17.96
N ARG A 49 10.56 2.09 -18.69
CA ARG A 49 9.38 2.74 -18.11
C ARG A 49 8.32 1.73 -17.67
N GLN A 50 8.18 0.62 -18.41
CA GLN A 50 7.34 -0.49 -17.97
C GLN A 50 7.85 -1.09 -16.67
N ALA A 51 9.16 -1.33 -16.57
CA ALA A 51 9.79 -1.85 -15.37
C ALA A 51 9.66 -0.90 -14.18
N GLU A 52 9.85 0.41 -14.38
CA GLU A 52 9.65 1.43 -13.35
C GLU A 52 8.20 1.45 -12.85
N TYR A 53 7.23 1.39 -13.77
CA TYR A 53 5.82 1.35 -13.39
C TYR A 53 5.46 0.11 -12.56
N LEU A 54 5.91 -1.06 -13.00
CA LEU A 54 5.72 -2.32 -12.25
C LEU A 54 6.44 -2.28 -10.90
N TRP A 55 7.62 -1.65 -10.84
CA TRP A 55 8.36 -1.42 -9.61
C TRP A 55 7.56 -0.55 -8.63
N MET A 56 6.95 0.54 -9.09
CA MET A 56 6.09 1.39 -8.24
C MET A 56 4.90 0.60 -7.67
N CYS A 57 4.25 -0.24 -8.49
CA CYS A 57 3.20 -1.13 -8.00
C CYS A 57 3.72 -2.07 -6.90
N LYS A 58 4.89 -2.68 -7.10
CA LYS A 58 5.53 -3.54 -6.09
C LYS A 58 5.85 -2.77 -4.81
N GLU A 59 6.41 -1.58 -4.90
CA GLU A 59 6.76 -0.76 -3.74
C GLU A 59 5.53 -0.38 -2.91
N HIS A 60 4.42 -0.02 -3.56
CA HIS A 60 3.17 0.25 -2.85
C HIS A 60 2.57 -1.00 -2.20
N ALA A 61 2.67 -2.17 -2.86
CA ALA A 61 2.21 -3.43 -2.30
C ALA A 61 3.04 -3.86 -1.08
N ASP A 62 4.36 -3.83 -1.17
CA ASP A 62 5.27 -4.17 -0.08
C ASP A 62 5.07 -3.22 1.11
N GLY A 63 5.02 -1.90 0.85
CA GLY A 63 4.78 -0.91 1.91
C GLY A 63 3.39 -1.02 2.55
N ALA A 64 2.37 -1.43 1.79
CA ALA A 64 1.05 -1.74 2.35
C ALA A 64 1.12 -2.98 3.26
N TYR A 65 1.82 -4.03 2.83
CA TYR A 65 1.99 -5.25 3.64
C TYR A 65 2.70 -4.96 4.96
N ASP A 66 3.79 -4.20 4.94
CA ASP A 66 4.51 -3.81 6.16
C ASP A 66 3.61 -2.98 7.11
N ALA A 67 2.85 -2.03 6.56
CA ALA A 67 1.92 -1.22 7.34
C ALA A 67 0.77 -2.04 7.93
N MET A 68 0.30 -3.07 7.23
CA MET A 68 -0.70 -4.02 7.74
C MET A 68 -0.15 -4.79 8.93
N LEU A 69 1.07 -5.32 8.86
CA LEU A 69 1.70 -6.03 9.98
C LEU A 69 1.77 -5.15 11.23
N VAL A 70 2.21 -3.89 11.09
CA VAL A 70 2.24 -2.93 12.22
C VAL A 70 0.83 -2.64 12.73
N SER A 71 -0.15 -2.45 11.84
CA SER A 71 -1.54 -2.15 12.22
C SER A 71 -2.19 -3.31 12.97
N ASP A 72 -1.88 -4.56 12.61
CA ASP A 72 -2.36 -5.77 13.29
C ASP A 72 -1.62 -6.07 14.60
N GLY A 73 -0.55 -5.32 14.89
CA GLY A 73 0.30 -5.55 16.08
C GLY A 73 1.26 -6.72 15.91
N VAL A 74 1.56 -7.10 14.67
CA VAL A 74 2.51 -8.15 14.29
C VAL A 74 3.85 -7.50 13.95
N VAL A 75 4.41 -6.70 14.86
CA VAL A 75 5.77 -6.10 14.75
C VAL A 75 6.38 -5.92 16.13
#